data_AF-A0A5C1YIN2-F1
#
_entry.id   AF-A0A5C1YIN2-F1
#
_cell.length_a   1.000
_cell.length_b   1.000
_cell.length_c   1.000
_cell.angle_alpha   90.00
_cell.angle_beta   90.00
_cell.angle_gamma   90.00
#
_symmetry.space_group_name_H-M   'P 1'
#
loop_
_entity.id
_entity.type
_entity.pdbx_description
1 polymer ?
#
loop_
_entity_poly.entity_id
_entity_poly.type
_entity_poly.pdbx_seq_one_letter_code
_entity_poly.pdbx_strand_id
1 'polypeptide(L)'
;MSDQLDRRYGRIDPRTPDEPMAFTFGEFTRGAFGAWGWFLLLAVPALLLYLGLSGSSGLGALPLALIFGWPLYVLPASIAALLAGAPPAWLLGWSLRRVGSASAHVVAFGVYGTVLGIAMTWATFAVLWPSTSSAALAAMTMPAAPFVAASAISVALGRHGAILRTRPAPITPPADEITEAAADG
;
A
#
# COMPACT_ATOMS: atom_id res chain seq x y z
N MET A 1 -11.86 -23.33 20.53
CA MET A 1 -11.00 -22.13 20.56
C MET A 1 -9.94 -22.15 19.45
N SER A 2 -9.35 -23.32 19.12
CA SER A 2 -8.45 -23.53 17.98
C SER A 2 -9.02 -23.00 16.66
N ASP A 3 -10.27 -23.33 16.32
CA ASP A 3 -10.91 -22.94 15.06
C ASP A 3 -10.96 -21.42 14.83
N GLN A 4 -11.14 -20.62 15.90
CA GLN A 4 -11.16 -19.16 15.76
C GLN A 4 -9.77 -18.60 15.45
N LEU A 5 -8.72 -19.17 16.03
CA LEU A 5 -7.35 -18.77 15.75
C LEU A 5 -6.93 -19.21 14.34
N ASP A 6 -7.28 -20.43 13.94
CA ASP A 6 -7.01 -20.96 12.61
C ASP A 6 -7.67 -20.09 11.51
N ARG A 7 -8.91 -19.62 11.72
CA ARG A 7 -9.54 -18.62 10.81
C ARG A 7 -8.84 -17.26 10.84
N ARG A 8 -8.38 -16.78 12.00
CA ARG A 8 -7.75 -15.45 12.13
C ARG A 8 -6.38 -15.37 11.45
N TYR A 9 -5.64 -16.47 11.46
CA TYR A 9 -4.28 -16.56 10.92
C TYR A 9 -4.19 -17.19 9.51
N GLY A 10 -5.32 -17.49 8.87
CA GLY A 10 -5.36 -17.91 7.46
C GLY A 10 -5.12 -19.39 7.21
N ARG A 11 -5.45 -20.26 8.17
CA ARG A 11 -5.39 -21.72 8.00
C ARG A 11 -6.62 -22.28 7.29
N ILE A 12 -7.72 -21.52 7.31
CA ILE A 12 -8.95 -21.78 6.55
C ILE A 12 -9.11 -20.64 5.55
N ASP A 13 -9.36 -20.97 4.28
CA ASP A 13 -9.62 -19.96 3.25
C ASP A 13 -10.90 -19.19 3.59
N PRO A 14 -10.85 -17.86 3.77
CA PRO A 14 -12.04 -17.07 4.07
C PRO A 14 -12.96 -16.87 2.85
N ARG A 15 -12.50 -17.21 1.64
CA ARG A 15 -13.20 -16.91 0.39
C ARG A 15 -14.37 -17.85 0.17
N THR A 16 -15.49 -17.27 -0.28
CA THR A 16 -16.72 -17.99 -0.64
C THR A 16 -17.23 -17.46 -1.98
N PRO A 17 -18.16 -18.15 -2.66
CA PRO A 17 -18.78 -17.64 -3.88
C PRO A 17 -19.40 -16.23 -3.71
N ASP A 18 -19.96 -15.94 -2.55
CA ASP A 18 -20.58 -14.65 -2.23
C ASP A 18 -19.54 -13.57 -1.85
N GLU A 19 -18.38 -13.98 -1.33
CA GLU A 19 -17.29 -13.10 -0.88
C GLU A 19 -15.95 -13.54 -1.50
N PRO A 20 -15.79 -13.40 -2.83
CA PRO A 20 -14.63 -13.94 -3.56
C PRO A 20 -13.30 -13.27 -3.16
N MET A 21 -13.36 -12.06 -2.59
CA MET A 21 -12.19 -11.28 -2.15
C MET A 21 -12.14 -11.12 -0.63
N ALA A 22 -12.78 -12.02 0.13
CA ALA A 22 -12.61 -12.07 1.57
C ALA A 22 -11.14 -12.33 1.96
N PHE A 23 -10.74 -11.81 3.11
CA PHE A 23 -9.37 -11.92 3.62
C PHE A 23 -9.35 -11.98 5.14
N THR A 24 -8.28 -12.54 5.67
CA THR A 24 -7.98 -12.66 7.09
C THR A 24 -7.17 -11.48 7.62
N PHE A 25 -7.09 -11.36 8.94
CA PHE A 25 -6.27 -10.34 9.58
C PHE A 25 -4.78 -10.45 9.22
N GLY A 26 -4.26 -11.68 9.15
CA GLY A 26 -2.88 -11.94 8.74
C GLY A 26 -2.59 -11.51 7.30
N GLU A 27 -3.49 -11.83 6.36
CA GLU A 27 -3.34 -11.43 4.95
C GLU A 27 -3.33 -9.92 4.78
N PHE A 28 -4.26 -9.22 5.43
CA PHE A 28 -4.27 -7.75 5.43
C PHE A 28 -2.98 -7.17 5.99
N THR A 29 -2.55 -7.63 7.17
CA THR A 29 -1.37 -7.10 7.86
C THR A 29 -0.14 -7.25 6.97
N ARG A 30 0.03 -8.40 6.30
CA ARG A 30 1.11 -8.62 5.33
C ARG A 30 0.99 -7.70 4.11
N GLY A 31 -0.23 -7.47 3.61
CA GLY A 31 -0.49 -6.51 2.54
C GLY A 31 -0.14 -5.06 2.95
N ALA A 32 -0.49 -4.66 4.17
CA ALA A 32 -0.22 -3.33 4.71
C ALA A 32 1.29 -3.09 4.89
N PHE A 33 2.02 -4.06 5.45
CA PHE A 33 3.49 -3.99 5.52
C PHE A 33 4.14 -4.02 4.12
N GLY A 34 3.58 -4.77 3.17
CA GLY A 34 4.02 -4.76 1.78
C GLY A 34 3.84 -3.39 1.13
N ALA A 35 2.68 -2.74 1.33
CA ALA A 35 2.44 -1.37 0.87
C ALA A 35 3.41 -0.38 1.52
N TRP A 36 3.65 -0.48 2.83
CA TRP A 36 4.60 0.37 3.53
C TRP A 36 6.04 0.19 3.01
N GLY A 37 6.47 -1.04 2.75
CA GLY A 37 7.77 -1.33 2.12
C GLY A 37 7.89 -0.71 0.72
N TRP A 38 6.85 -0.81 -0.11
CA TRP A 38 6.80 -0.11 -1.40
C TRP A 38 6.84 1.40 -1.26
N PHE A 39 6.20 1.96 -0.23
CA PHE A 39 6.24 3.39 0.03
C PHE A 39 7.64 3.84 0.39
N LEU A 40 8.33 3.13 1.27
CA LEU A 40 9.73 3.43 1.60
C LEU A 40 10.63 3.35 0.36
N LEU A 41 10.40 2.40 -0.55
CA LEU A 41 11.16 2.32 -1.79
C LEU A 41 10.88 3.52 -2.73
N LEU A 42 9.61 3.88 -2.91
CA LEU A 42 9.19 4.97 -3.80
C LEU A 42 9.38 6.37 -3.21
N ALA A 43 9.50 6.48 -1.89
CA ALA A 43 9.74 7.75 -1.21
C ALA A 43 11.15 8.30 -1.51
N VAL A 44 12.12 7.46 -1.87
CA VAL A 44 13.47 7.91 -2.29
C VAL A 44 13.41 8.73 -3.58
N PRO A 45 12.89 8.21 -4.71
CA PRO A 45 12.75 9.02 -5.92
C PRO A 45 11.74 10.16 -5.74
N ALA A 46 10.71 10.01 -4.89
CA ALA A 46 9.80 11.11 -4.57
C ALA A 46 10.52 12.28 -3.90
N LEU A 47 11.43 11.99 -2.96
CA LEU A 47 12.26 12.99 -2.30
C LEU A 47 13.18 13.71 -3.31
N LEU A 48 13.79 12.96 -4.23
CA LEU A 48 14.62 13.55 -5.30
C LEU A 48 13.82 14.52 -6.17
N LEU A 49 12.62 14.12 -6.58
CA LEU A 49 11.73 14.97 -7.37
C LEU A 49 11.29 16.21 -6.57
N TYR A 50 10.93 16.05 -5.30
CA TYR A 50 10.59 17.18 -4.43
C TYR A 50 11.72 18.21 -4.32
N LEU A 51 12.95 17.76 -4.07
CA LEU A 51 14.12 18.64 -3.97
C LEU A 51 14.40 19.36 -5.29
N GLY A 52 14.28 18.66 -6.42
CA GLY A 52 14.45 19.24 -7.75
C GLY A 52 13.38 20.30 -8.08
N LEU A 53 12.11 20.01 -7.78
CA LEU A 53 10.98 20.91 -8.04
C LEU A 53 10.97 22.14 -7.12
N SER A 54 11.48 22.01 -5.90
CA SER A 54 11.54 23.12 -4.94
C SER A 54 12.66 24.14 -5.23
N GLY A 55 13.48 23.91 -6.27
CA GLY A 55 14.61 24.78 -6.60
C GLY A 55 15.76 24.72 -5.59
N SER A 56 15.72 23.78 -4.64
CA SER A 56 16.81 23.51 -3.73
C SER A 56 18.00 22.91 -4.49
N SER A 57 18.91 23.80 -4.89
CA SER A 57 20.06 23.51 -5.76
C SER A 57 21.15 22.78 -5.00
N GLY A 58 21.05 21.46 -4.92
CA GLY A 58 22.23 20.66 -4.59
C GLY A 58 21.97 19.17 -4.46
N LEU A 59 22.46 18.39 -5.43
CA LEU A 59 22.81 16.99 -5.21
C LEU A 59 23.77 16.83 -4.01
N GLY A 60 24.49 17.89 -3.61
CA GLY A 60 25.29 17.93 -2.39
C GLY A 60 24.49 17.92 -1.07
N ALA A 61 23.23 18.36 -1.08
CA ALA A 61 22.33 18.26 0.09
C ALA A 61 21.64 16.89 0.18
N LEU A 62 21.69 16.08 -0.88
CA LEU A 62 21.03 14.78 -0.94
C LEU A 62 21.55 13.79 0.13
N PRO A 63 22.86 13.65 0.37
CA PRO A 63 23.34 12.79 1.45
C PRO A 63 22.81 13.23 2.81
N LEU A 64 22.78 14.54 3.07
CA LEU A 64 22.24 15.08 4.33
C LEU A 64 20.73 14.84 4.44
N ALA A 65 19.97 15.01 3.36
CA ALA A 65 18.54 14.74 3.31
C ALA A 65 18.22 13.25 3.51
N LEU A 66 19.05 12.34 2.99
CA LEU A 66 18.88 10.90 3.20
C LEU A 66 19.35 10.46 4.60
N ILE A 67 20.44 11.01 5.11
CA ILE A 67 20.99 10.61 6.42
C ILE A 67 20.17 11.20 7.56
N PHE A 68 19.79 12.46 7.48
CA PHE A 68 19.06 13.15 8.56
C PHE A 68 17.58 13.26 8.25
N GLY A 69 17.21 13.58 7.00
CA GLY A 69 15.81 13.78 6.64
C GLY A 69 14.98 12.48 6.69
N TRP A 70 15.54 11.39 6.18
CA TRP A 70 14.84 10.11 6.11
C TRP A 70 14.48 9.50 7.47
N PRO A 71 15.44 9.24 8.39
CA PRO A 71 15.11 8.62 9.67
C PRO A 71 14.38 9.56 10.63
N LEU A 72 14.58 10.88 10.53
CA LEU A 72 13.96 11.84 11.47
C LEU A 72 12.55 12.25 11.04
N TYR A 73 12.24 12.28 9.73
CA TYR A 73 10.95 12.77 9.26
C TYR A 73 10.18 11.72 8.45
N VAL A 74 10.78 11.14 7.40
CA VAL A 74 10.08 10.21 6.51
C VAL A 74 9.65 8.96 7.26
N LEU A 75 10.55 8.36 8.05
CA LEU A 75 10.27 7.11 8.74
C LEU A 75 9.18 7.28 9.82
N PRO A 76 9.25 8.25 10.77
CA PRO A 76 8.18 8.46 11.75
C PRO A 76 6.84 8.83 11.12
N ALA A 77 6.85 9.70 10.10
CA ALA A 77 5.63 10.06 9.37
C ALA A 77 5.01 8.84 8.67
N SER A 78 5.83 7.97 8.07
CA SER A 78 5.35 6.75 7.42
C SER A 78 4.78 5.72 8.39
N ILE A 79 5.35 5.61 9.60
CA ILE A 79 4.82 4.75 10.66
C ILE A 79 3.48 5.30 11.16
N ALA A 80 3.39 6.62 11.38
CA ALA A 80 2.13 7.26 11.73
C ALA A 80 1.07 7.05 10.65
N ALA A 81 1.44 7.18 9.37
CA ALA A 81 0.56 6.90 8.23
C ALA A 81 0.09 5.45 8.19
N LEU A 82 0.98 4.49 8.48
CA LEU A 82 0.64 3.07 8.55
C LEU A 82 -0.35 2.79 9.68
N LEU A 83 -0.08 3.30 10.88
CA LEU A 83 -0.92 3.06 12.07
C LEU A 83 -2.29 3.75 11.94
N ALA A 84 -2.33 4.99 11.46
CA ALA A 84 -3.57 5.74 11.27
C ALA A 84 -4.34 5.25 10.04
N GLY A 85 -3.64 4.85 8.98
CA GLY A 85 -4.22 4.42 7.72
C GLY A 85 -4.65 2.95 7.69
N ALA A 86 -4.12 2.08 8.55
CA ALA A 86 -4.48 0.67 8.54
C ALA A 86 -5.97 0.41 8.90
N PRO A 87 -6.56 0.99 9.95
CA PRO A 87 -7.97 0.76 10.27
C PRO A 87 -8.96 1.15 9.15
N PRO A 88 -8.91 2.35 8.54
CA PRO A 88 -9.80 2.68 7.42
C PRO A 88 -9.51 1.83 6.18
N ALA A 89 -8.25 1.46 5.91
CA ALA A 89 -7.92 0.55 4.82
C ALA A 89 -8.52 -0.86 5.02
N TRP A 90 -8.56 -1.34 6.27
CA TRP A 90 -9.24 -2.59 6.64
C TRP A 90 -10.72 -2.52 6.31
N LEU A 91 -11.39 -1.43 6.74
CA LEU A 91 -12.82 -1.23 6.47
C LEU A 91 -13.12 -1.14 4.97
N LEU A 92 -12.28 -0.44 4.21
CA LEU A 92 -12.40 -0.36 2.75
C LEU A 92 -12.23 -1.74 2.09
N GLY A 93 -11.24 -2.51 2.51
CA GLY A 93 -11.08 -3.88 2.03
C GLY A 93 -12.30 -4.74 2.37
N TRP A 94 -12.81 -4.61 3.60
CA TRP A 94 -13.95 -5.36 4.09
C TRP A 94 -15.23 -5.03 3.30
N SER A 95 -15.48 -3.76 2.98
CA SER A 95 -16.64 -3.37 2.17
C SER A 95 -16.56 -3.88 0.73
N LEU A 96 -15.34 -4.10 0.21
CA LEU A 96 -15.10 -4.59 -1.15
C LEU A 96 -15.01 -6.13 -1.27
N ARG A 97 -15.20 -6.89 -0.18
CA ARG A 97 -15.02 -8.35 -0.17
C ARG A 97 -15.91 -9.12 -1.17
N ARG A 98 -17.08 -8.55 -1.50
CA ARG A 98 -18.04 -9.11 -2.49
C ARG A 98 -17.68 -8.78 -3.95
N VAL A 99 -16.78 -7.82 -4.16
CA VAL A 99 -16.40 -7.37 -5.51
C VAL A 99 -15.28 -8.27 -6.03
N GLY A 100 -15.61 -9.14 -6.99
CA GLY A 100 -14.64 -10.07 -7.60
C GLY A 100 -13.62 -9.43 -8.55
N SER A 101 -13.78 -8.15 -8.89
CA SER A 101 -12.90 -7.45 -9.83
C SER A 101 -11.61 -6.95 -9.16
N ALA A 102 -10.46 -7.55 -9.49
CA ALA A 102 -9.17 -7.12 -8.95
C ALA A 102 -8.83 -5.66 -9.27
N SER A 103 -9.21 -5.16 -10.45
CA SER A 103 -8.95 -3.77 -10.85
C SER A 103 -9.72 -2.77 -9.97
N ALA A 104 -10.96 -3.09 -9.59
CA ALA A 104 -11.76 -2.24 -8.69
C ALA A 104 -11.05 -2.07 -7.32
N HIS A 105 -10.44 -3.13 -6.80
CA HIS A 105 -9.66 -3.06 -5.56
C HIS A 105 -8.40 -2.20 -5.75
N VAL A 106 -7.65 -2.38 -6.83
CA VAL A 106 -6.43 -1.59 -7.10
C VAL A 106 -6.77 -0.11 -7.23
N VAL A 107 -7.83 0.25 -7.95
CA VAL A 107 -8.29 1.65 -8.09
C VAL A 107 -8.75 2.21 -6.75
N ALA A 108 -9.60 1.49 -6.00
CA ALA A 108 -10.09 1.96 -4.70
C ALA A 108 -8.95 2.20 -3.70
N PHE A 109 -7.99 1.27 -3.64
CA PHE A 109 -6.81 1.40 -2.78
C PHE A 109 -5.84 2.48 -3.28
N GLY A 110 -5.73 2.70 -4.59
CA GLY A 110 -4.99 3.83 -5.16
C GLY A 110 -5.60 5.19 -4.77
N VAL A 111 -6.92 5.36 -4.91
CA VAL A 111 -7.64 6.56 -4.47
C VAL A 111 -7.47 6.77 -2.97
N TYR A 112 -7.60 5.71 -2.18
CA TYR A 112 -7.37 5.76 -0.74
C TYR A 112 -5.94 6.19 -0.40
N GLY A 113 -4.93 5.65 -1.09
CA GLY A 113 -3.53 6.06 -0.93
C GLY A 113 -3.30 7.52 -1.30
N THR A 114 -3.96 8.05 -2.33
CA THR A 114 -3.92 9.49 -2.67
C THR A 114 -4.47 10.34 -1.52
N VAL A 115 -5.65 9.99 -0.99
CA VAL A 115 -6.28 10.72 0.13
C VAL A 115 -5.39 10.68 1.37
N LEU A 116 -4.87 9.51 1.72
CA LEU A 116 -3.96 9.34 2.84
C LEU A 116 -2.66 10.14 2.64
N GLY A 117 -2.09 10.12 1.44
CA GLY A 117 -0.91 10.89 1.08
C GLY A 117 -1.11 12.39 1.31
N ILE A 118 -2.21 12.95 0.79
CA ILE A 118 -2.56 14.37 0.98
C ILE A 118 -2.71 14.69 2.48
N ALA A 119 -3.48 13.87 3.21
CA ALA A 119 -3.71 14.08 4.64
C ALA A 119 -2.40 14.06 5.45
N MET A 120 -1.51 13.11 5.16
CA MET A 120 -0.22 13.00 5.83
C MET A 120 0.75 14.12 5.45
N THR A 121 0.74 14.57 4.20
CA THR A 121 1.49 15.76 3.77
C THR A 121 1.04 16.98 4.57
N TRP A 122 -0.27 17.21 4.67
CA TRP A 122 -0.83 18.34 5.42
C TRP A 122 -0.51 18.25 6.91
N ALA A 123 -0.68 17.06 7.52
CA ALA A 123 -0.36 16.84 8.93
C ALA A 123 1.13 17.10 9.21
N THR A 124 2.01 16.64 8.32
CA THR A 124 3.46 16.85 8.46
C THR A 124 3.81 18.34 8.40
N PHE A 125 3.28 19.08 7.42
CA PHE A 125 3.53 20.52 7.33
C PHE A 125 2.92 21.30 8.50
N ALA A 126 1.73 20.91 8.98
CA ALA A 126 1.11 21.55 10.14
C ALA A 126 1.93 21.36 11.42
N VAL A 127 2.59 20.21 11.59
CA VAL A 127 3.46 19.94 12.75
C VAL A 127 4.80 20.69 12.63
N LEU A 128 5.41 20.68 11.44
CA LEU A 128 6.73 21.29 11.24
C LEU A 128 6.67 22.82 11.12
N TRP A 129 5.57 23.37 10.59
CA TRP A 129 5.34 24.81 10.43
C TRP A 129 3.93 25.19 10.89
N PRO A 130 3.68 25.25 12.21
CA PRO A 130 2.34 25.49 12.77
C PRO A 130 1.75 26.86 12.43
N SER A 131 2.57 27.82 11.98
CA SER A 131 2.13 29.14 11.50
C SER A 131 1.70 29.17 10.04
N THR A 132 1.70 28.03 9.33
CA THR A 132 1.34 27.95 7.91
C THR A 132 -0.17 28.12 7.73
N SER A 133 -0.59 29.07 6.90
CA SER A 133 -2.00 29.23 6.54
C SER A 133 -2.51 28.05 5.70
N SER A 134 -3.81 27.80 5.67
CA SER A 134 -4.41 26.76 4.82
C SER A 134 -4.11 26.97 3.34
N ALA A 135 -4.04 28.22 2.87
CA ALA A 135 -3.65 28.55 1.50
C ALA A 135 -2.20 28.17 1.22
N ALA A 136 -1.27 28.39 2.17
CA ALA A 136 0.12 27.99 2.03
C ALA A 136 0.28 26.45 2.05
N LEU A 137 -0.49 25.73 2.88
CA LEU A 137 -0.53 24.25 2.86
C LEU A 137 -0.98 23.71 1.50
N ALA A 138 -2.02 24.31 0.90
CA ALA A 138 -2.46 23.94 -0.43
C ALA A 138 -1.36 24.18 -1.49
N ALA A 139 -0.65 25.32 -1.41
CA ALA A 139 0.47 25.61 -2.31
C ALA A 139 1.64 24.61 -2.14
N MET A 140 1.92 24.19 -0.91
CA MET A 140 2.97 23.19 -0.60
C MET A 140 2.60 21.76 -1.02
N THR A 141 1.32 21.50 -1.29
CA THR A 141 0.87 20.18 -1.77
C THR A 141 1.39 19.89 -3.18
N MET A 142 1.54 20.91 -4.02
CA MET A 142 2.04 20.77 -5.40
C MET A 142 3.49 20.23 -5.45
N PRO A 143 4.48 20.84 -4.75
CA PRO A 143 5.82 20.25 -4.64
C PRO A 143 5.83 18.85 -4.02
N ALA A 144 4.91 18.57 -3.08
CA ALA A 144 4.81 17.28 -2.40
C ALA A 144 4.07 16.19 -3.21
N ALA A 145 3.56 16.51 -4.40
CA ALA A 145 2.86 15.56 -5.27
C ALA A 145 3.60 14.24 -5.51
N PRO A 146 4.95 14.18 -5.61
CA PRO A 146 5.67 12.91 -5.74
C PRO A 146 5.43 11.96 -4.56
N PHE A 147 5.30 12.46 -3.34
CA PHE A 147 5.00 11.63 -2.16
C PHE A 147 3.55 11.14 -2.14
N VAL A 148 2.62 11.97 -2.60
CA VAL A 148 1.22 11.58 -2.77
C VAL A 148 1.11 10.47 -3.82
N ALA A 149 1.79 10.62 -4.96
CA ALA A 149 1.86 9.60 -6.00
C ALA A 149 2.51 8.31 -5.50
N ALA A 150 3.62 8.41 -4.76
CA ALA A 150 4.25 7.26 -4.12
C ALA A 150 3.26 6.54 -3.21
N SER A 151 2.53 7.26 -2.34
CA SER A 151 1.50 6.68 -1.47
C SER A 151 0.42 5.94 -2.25
N ALA A 152 -0.16 6.58 -3.29
CA ALA A 152 -1.18 5.97 -4.13
C ALA A 152 -0.69 4.66 -4.80
N ILE A 153 0.51 4.70 -5.41
CA ILE A 153 1.10 3.55 -6.09
C ILE A 153 1.41 2.44 -5.09
N SER A 154 2.03 2.75 -3.97
CA SER A 154 2.42 1.75 -2.95
C SER A 154 1.23 1.03 -2.36
N VAL A 155 0.15 1.75 -2.06
CA VAL A 155 -1.08 1.17 -1.51
C VAL A 155 -1.78 0.29 -2.56
N ALA A 156 -1.83 0.74 -3.81
CA ALA A 156 -2.35 -0.05 -4.94
C ALA A 156 -1.53 -1.33 -5.18
N LEU A 157 -0.20 -1.24 -5.19
CA LEU A 157 0.71 -2.38 -5.34
C LEU A 157 0.62 -3.36 -4.17
N GLY A 158 0.51 -2.85 -2.94
CA GLY A 158 0.30 -3.68 -1.75
C GLY A 158 -0.98 -4.51 -1.85
N ARG A 159 -2.09 -3.90 -2.30
CA ARG A 159 -3.34 -4.62 -2.55
C ARG A 159 -3.21 -5.63 -3.69
N HIS A 160 -2.59 -5.22 -4.81
CA HIS A 160 -2.39 -6.12 -5.95
C HIS A 160 -1.56 -7.36 -5.56
N GLY A 161 -0.45 -7.16 -4.86
CA GLY A 161 0.41 -8.23 -4.38
C GLY A 161 -0.30 -9.15 -3.39
N ALA A 162 -1.18 -8.63 -2.55
CA ALA A 162 -2.02 -9.45 -1.67
C ALA A 162 -2.97 -10.36 -2.47
N ILE A 163 -3.63 -9.83 -3.51
CA ILE A 163 -4.54 -10.60 -4.38
C ILE A 163 -3.79 -11.71 -5.13
N LEU A 164 -2.58 -11.44 -5.63
CA LEU A 164 -1.80 -12.44 -6.36
C LEU A 164 -1.39 -13.63 -5.49
N ARG A 165 -1.06 -13.39 -4.22
CA ARG A 165 -0.66 -14.45 -3.28
C ARG A 165 -1.79 -15.37 -2.88
N THR A 166 -3.03 -14.96 -3.12
CA THR A 166 -4.23 -15.69 -2.69
C THR A 166 -4.93 -16.39 -3.85
N ARG A 167 -4.38 -16.30 -5.06
CA ARG A 167 -4.87 -17.11 -6.18
C ARG A 167 -4.52 -18.57 -5.91
N PRO A 168 -5.48 -19.50 -6.05
CA PRO A 168 -5.17 -20.92 -6.03
C PRO A 168 -4.03 -21.20 -7.02
N ALA A 169 -3.08 -22.04 -6.62
CA ALA A 169 -2.11 -22.56 -7.58
C ALA A 169 -2.90 -23.19 -8.75
N PRO A 170 -2.47 -23.00 -10.01
CA PRO A 170 -3.01 -23.77 -11.11
C PRO A 170 -3.00 -25.24 -10.71
N ILE A 171 -4.16 -25.91 -10.82
CA ILE A 171 -4.23 -27.35 -10.61
C ILE A 171 -3.43 -27.95 -11.77
N THR A 172 -2.19 -28.32 -11.51
CA THR A 172 -1.43 -29.14 -12.46
C THR A 172 -2.08 -30.51 -12.43
N PRO A 173 -2.60 -31.03 -13.57
CA PRO A 173 -3.07 -32.40 -13.63
C PRO A 173 -1.94 -33.32 -13.15
N PRO A 174 -2.25 -34.37 -12.37
CA PRO A 174 -1.23 -35.32 -11.97
C PRO A 174 -0.61 -35.96 -13.23
N ALA A 175 0.69 -36.26 -13.16
CA ALA A 175 1.49 -36.59 -14.35
C ALA A 175 1.02 -37.85 -15.10
N ASP A 176 0.29 -38.72 -14.40
CA ASP A 176 -0.37 -39.92 -14.90
C ASP A 176 -1.58 -39.62 -15.81
N GLU A 177 -2.40 -38.60 -15.50
CA GLU A 177 -3.51 -38.17 -16.37
C GLU A 177 -3.02 -37.62 -17.72
N ILE A 178 -1.81 -37.06 -17.76
CA ILE A 178 -1.21 -36.53 -19.00
C ILE A 178 -0.79 -37.68 -19.93
N THR A 179 -0.35 -38.82 -19.38
CA THR A 179 0.06 -39.98 -20.18
C THR A 179 -1.12 -40.78 -20.72
N GLU A 180 -2.24 -40.85 -20.00
CA GLU A 180 -3.44 -41.58 -20.45
C GLU A 180 -4.15 -40.84 -21.59
N ALA A 181 -4.29 -39.51 -21.47
CA ALA A 181 -4.83 -38.67 -22.54
C ALA A 181 -3.98 -38.68 -23.83
N ALA A 182 -2.69 -39.00 -23.73
CA ALA A 182 -1.79 -39.13 -24.88
C ALA A 182 -1.79 -40.53 -25.51
N ALA A 183 -2.28 -41.56 -24.81
CA ALA A 183 -2.37 -42.93 -25.32
C ALA A 183 -3.65 -43.19 -26.12
N ASP A 184 -4.68 -42.38 -25.92
CA ASP A 184 -6.01 -42.53 -26.51
C ASP A 184 -6.23 -41.72 -27.81
N GLY A 185 -5.19 -41.05 -28.34
CA GLY A 185 -5.22 -40.25 -29.57
C GLY A 185 -4.25 -40.73 -30.63
#